data_AF-A0A2L0CCU3-F1
#
_entry.id   AF-A0A2L0CCU3-F1
#
_cell.length_a   1.000
_cell.length_b   1.000
_cell.length_c   1.000
_cell.angle_alpha   90.00
_cell.angle_beta   90.00
_cell.angle_gamma   90.00
#
_symmetry.space_group_name_H-M   'P 1'
#
loop_
_entity.id
_entity.type
_entity.pdbx_description
1 polymer ?
#
loop_
_entity_poly.entity_id
_entity_poly.type
_entity_poly.pdbx_seq_one_letter_code
_entity_poly.pdbx_strand_id
1 'polypeptide(L)'
;LGAAMFWIRVGSQSVVYTGDYNMTPDRHLGAAWIDKCRPDLLITESTYATTIRDSKRCRERDFLKKIHDCIDRGGKVLIPVFALGRAQELCILLETYWERMNLKAPVYFA
;
A
#
# COMPACT_ATOMS: atom_id res chain seq x y z
N LEU A 1 5.08 6.93 4.28
CA LEU A 1 6.55 6.90 4.48
C LEU A 1 6.83 7.26 5.93
N GLY A 2 7.80 6.62 6.57
CA GLY A 2 8.18 6.95 7.96
C GLY A 2 7.46 6.16 9.06
N ALA A 3 6.63 5.18 8.70
CA ALA A 3 6.13 4.21 9.68
C ALA A 3 7.31 3.36 10.18
N ALA A 4 7.30 3.03 11.47
CA ALA A 4 8.35 2.28 12.14
C ALA A 4 7.78 1.33 13.18
N MET A 5 8.46 0.20 13.36
CA MET A 5 8.23 -0.70 14.50
C MET A 5 9.24 -0.36 15.60
N PHE A 6 8.79 -0.41 16.85
CA PHE A 6 9.63 -0.12 18.00
C PHE A 6 9.92 -1.39 18.80
N TRP A 7 11.20 -1.75 18.89
CA TRP A 7 11.67 -2.76 19.84
C TRP A 7 12.22 -2.04 21.07
N ILE A 8 11.55 -2.23 22.20
CA ILE A 8 11.84 -1.55 23.46
C ILE A 8 12.34 -2.59 24.46
N ARG A 9 13.45 -2.32 25.14
CA ARG A 9 14.02 -3.20 26.17
C ARG A 9 14.27 -2.45 27.47
N VAL A 10 13.77 -2.99 28.58
CA VAL A 10 13.99 -2.48 29.93
C VAL A 10 14.44 -3.64 30.82
N GLY A 11 15.71 -3.63 31.21
CA GLY A 11 16.32 -4.75 31.94
C GLY A 11 16.31 -6.06 31.12
N SER A 12 15.74 -7.10 31.70
CA SER A 12 15.57 -8.41 31.04
C SER A 12 14.31 -8.54 30.19
N GLN A 13 13.38 -7.57 30.26
CA GLN A 13 12.13 -7.62 29.51
C GLN A 13 12.18 -6.76 28.24
N SER A 14 11.42 -7.18 27.24
CA SER A 14 11.37 -6.57 25.92
C SER A 14 9.98 -6.64 25.28
N VAL A 15 9.62 -5.59 24.55
CA VAL A 15 8.35 -5.45 23.84
C VAL A 15 8.61 -5.04 22.40
N VAL A 16 7.86 -5.62 21.46
CA VAL A 16 7.74 -5.10 20.10
C VAL A 16 6.37 -4.49 19.92
N TYR A 17 6.34 -3.21 19.53
CA TYR A 17 5.14 -2.52 19.06
C TYR A 17 5.25 -2.29 17.55
N THR A 18 4.36 -2.89 16.77
CA THR A 18 4.47 -2.86 15.31
C THR A 18 3.89 -1.59 14.68
N GLY A 19 2.92 -0.95 15.34
CA GLY A 19 1.97 -0.08 14.63
C GLY A 19 1.32 -0.82 13.46
N ASP A 20 0.98 -0.09 12.40
CA ASP A 20 0.48 -0.68 11.16
C ASP A 20 1.65 -1.11 10.27
N TYR A 21 1.62 -2.35 9.79
CA TYR A 21 2.71 -2.92 9.01
C TYR A 21 2.20 -3.81 7.89
N ASN A 22 3.02 -3.92 6.84
CA ASN A 22 2.75 -4.82 5.74
C ASN A 22 4.02 -5.56 5.36
N MET A 23 3.94 -6.88 5.28
CA MET A 23 5.06 -7.75 4.89
C MET A 23 5.25 -7.80 3.37
N THR A 24 4.27 -7.33 2.59
CA THR A 24 4.39 -7.23 1.12
C THR A 24 4.94 -5.85 0.74
N PRO A 25 6.06 -5.78 0.00
CA PRO A 25 6.61 -4.50 -0.43
C PRO A 25 5.68 -3.79 -1.44
N ASP A 26 5.67 -2.46 -1.37
CA ASP A 26 5.07 -1.59 -2.36
C ASP A 26 6.10 -1.08 -3.39
N ARG A 27 5.67 -0.34 -4.42
CA ARG A 27 6.65 0.28 -5.35
C ARG A 27 7.45 1.38 -4.66
N HIS A 28 6.81 2.14 -3.78
CA HIS A 28 7.42 3.25 -3.05
C HIS A 28 7.90 2.91 -1.63
N LEU A 29 7.62 1.70 -1.11
CA LEU A 29 7.99 1.28 0.25
C LEU A 29 8.47 -0.18 0.28
N GLY A 30 9.52 -0.44 1.04
CA GLY A 30 9.93 -1.82 1.35
C GLY A 30 8.91 -2.54 2.24
N ALA A 31 9.09 -3.86 2.35
CA ALA A 31 8.37 -4.66 3.33
C ALA A 31 8.78 -4.26 4.75
N ALA A 32 7.87 -4.44 5.71
CA ALA A 32 8.20 -4.34 7.13
C ALA A 32 9.36 -5.31 7.46
N TRP A 33 10.34 -4.80 8.21
CA TRP A 33 11.52 -5.55 8.58
C TRP A 33 11.89 -5.25 10.03
N ILE A 34 12.27 -6.30 10.75
CA ILE A 34 12.81 -6.25 12.10
C ILE A 34 13.87 -7.34 12.21
N ASP A 35 14.90 -7.10 13.03
CA ASP A 35 15.86 -8.14 13.39
C ASP A 35 15.15 -9.36 13.99
N LYS A 36 15.81 -10.52 13.91
CA LYS A 36 15.34 -11.77 14.53
C LYS A 36 15.43 -11.67 16.06
N CYS A 37 14.59 -10.84 16.65
CA CYS A 37 14.41 -10.67 18.08
C CYS A 37 13.44 -11.71 18.65
N ARG A 38 13.47 -11.89 19.96
CA ARG A 38 12.54 -12.73 20.72
C ARG A 38 11.93 -11.89 21.84
N PRO A 39 10.92 -11.05 21.55
CA PRO A 39 10.32 -10.20 22.56
C PRO A 39 9.49 -11.02 23.55
N ASP A 40 9.37 -10.53 24.79
CA ASP A 40 8.50 -11.11 25.81
C ASP A 40 7.02 -10.79 25.52
N LEU A 41 6.76 -9.64 24.90
CA LEU A 41 5.43 -9.19 24.49
C LEU A 41 5.44 -8.63 23.05
N LEU A 42 4.48 -9.05 22.25
CA LEU A 42 4.20 -8.49 20.93
C LEU A 42 2.86 -7.76 20.96
N ILE A 43 2.87 -6.46 20.65
CA ILE A 43 1.67 -5.66 20.44
C ILE A 43 1.58 -5.38 18.94
N THR A 44 0.56 -5.95 18.30
CA THR A 44 0.41 -5.90 16.83
C THR A 44 -1.01 -5.57 16.39
N GLU A 45 -1.13 -4.96 15.22
CA GLU A 45 -2.42 -4.68 14.61
C GLU A 45 -3.11 -5.96 14.10
N SER A 46 -4.41 -5.87 13.86
CA SER A 46 -5.20 -6.97 13.29
C SER A 46 -6.20 -6.49 12.23
N THR A 47 -5.89 -5.38 11.55
CA THR A 47 -6.80 -4.66 10.63
C THR A 47 -7.52 -5.57 9.62
N TYR A 48 -6.83 -6.58 9.09
CA TYR A 48 -7.43 -7.52 8.13
C TYR A 48 -7.79 -8.89 8.73
N ALA A 49 -7.24 -9.26 9.90
CA ALA A 49 -7.43 -10.53 10.61
C ALA A 49 -7.61 -11.77 9.69
N THR A 50 -8.86 -12.13 9.34
CA THR A 50 -9.23 -13.32 8.55
C THR A 50 -9.43 -13.04 7.06
N THR A 51 -9.31 -11.78 6.63
CA THR A 51 -9.51 -11.36 5.24
C THR A 51 -8.32 -11.76 4.39
N ILE A 52 -8.55 -12.73 3.49
CA ILE A 52 -7.57 -13.11 2.48
C ILE A 52 -7.65 -12.12 1.32
N ARG A 53 -6.53 -11.47 1.02
CA ARG A 53 -6.45 -10.51 -0.09
C ARG A 53 -5.92 -11.19 -1.34
N ASP A 54 -6.52 -10.85 -2.47
CA ASP A 54 -5.97 -11.21 -3.77
C ASP A 54 -4.56 -10.66 -3.95
N SER A 55 -3.78 -11.35 -4.80
CA SER A 55 -2.44 -10.92 -5.16
C SER A 55 -2.44 -9.45 -5.61
N LYS A 56 -1.36 -8.74 -5.26
CA LYS A 56 -1.16 -7.33 -5.65
C LYS A 56 -1.39 -7.13 -7.15
N ARG A 57 -0.84 -8.04 -7.98
CA ARG A 57 -0.98 -8.03 -9.44
C ARG A 57 -2.44 -8.14 -9.92
N CYS A 58 -3.24 -9.03 -9.32
CA CYS A 58 -4.66 -9.16 -9.68
C CYS A 58 -5.42 -7.88 -9.35
N ARG A 59 -5.24 -7.34 -8.14
CA ARG A 59 -5.94 -6.13 -7.69
C ARG A 59 -5.61 -4.92 -8.57
N GLU A 60 -4.34 -4.75 -8.93
CA GLU A 60 -3.92 -3.64 -9.79
C GLU A 60 -4.45 -3.75 -11.21
N ARG A 61 -4.39 -4.96 -11.80
CA ARG A 61 -4.97 -5.20 -13.12
C ARG A 61 -6.47 -4.88 -13.12
N ASP A 62 -7.19 -5.37 -12.13
CA ASP A 62 -8.64 -5.20 -12.06
C ASP A 62 -9.01 -3.74 -11.79
N PHE A 63 -8.20 -3.02 -11.00
CA PHE A 63 -8.33 -1.57 -10.79
C PHE A 63 -8.13 -0.79 -12.10
N LEU A 64 -7.01 -1.02 -12.80
CA LEU A 64 -6.68 -0.34 -14.04
C LEU A 64 -7.70 -0.64 -15.15
N LYS A 65 -8.18 -1.88 -15.23
CA LYS A 65 -9.23 -2.27 -16.18
C LYS A 65 -10.50 -1.45 -15.97
N LYS A 66 -10.97 -1.32 -14.71
CA LYS A 66 -12.18 -0.54 -14.40
C LYS A 66 -12.03 0.93 -14.78
N ILE A 67 -10.84 1.49 -14.60
CA ILE A 67 -10.53 2.87 -14.98
C ILE A 67 -10.56 3.03 -16.50
N HIS A 68 -9.85 2.17 -17.21
CA HIS A 68 -9.79 2.18 -18.67
C HIS A 68 -11.20 2.04 -19.27
N ASP A 69 -11.96 1.04 -18.83
CA ASP A 69 -13.34 0.80 -19.29
C ASP A 69 -14.25 2.02 -19.05
N CYS A 70 -14.01 2.78 -17.97
CA CYS A 70 -14.77 4.00 -17.68
C CYS A 70 -14.43 5.14 -18.65
N ILE A 71 -13.14 5.36 -18.91
CA ILE A 71 -12.63 6.40 -19.79
C ILE A 71 -13.04 6.13 -21.24
N ASP A 72 -12.99 4.88 -21.69
CA ASP A 72 -13.40 4.48 -23.05
C ASP A 72 -14.88 4.77 -23.32
N ARG A 73 -15.72 4.75 -22.28
CA ARG A 73 -17.13 5.14 -22.37
C ARG A 73 -17.37 6.65 -22.25
N GLY A 74 -16.32 7.46 -22.23
CA GLY A 74 -16.39 8.92 -22.03
C GLY A 74 -16.69 9.33 -20.58
N GLY A 75 -16.54 8.41 -19.63
CA GLY A 75 -16.77 8.66 -18.21
C GLY A 75 -15.62 9.39 -17.52
N LYS A 76 -15.86 9.79 -16.27
CA LYS A 76 -14.85 10.38 -15.38
C LYS A 76 -14.64 9.48 -14.17
N VAL A 77 -13.40 9.36 -13.72
CA VAL A 77 -13.02 8.55 -12.56
C VAL A 77 -12.58 9.47 -11.43
N LEU A 78 -13.19 9.32 -10.25
CA LEU A 78 -12.78 9.97 -9.01
C LEU A 78 -12.20 8.92 -8.06
N ILE A 79 -10.98 9.14 -7.57
CA ILE A 79 -10.28 8.22 -6.66
C ILE A 79 -10.00 8.96 -5.34
N PRO A 80 -10.86 8.83 -4.32
CA PRO A 80 -10.62 9.46 -3.04
C PRO A 80 -9.51 8.72 -2.28
N VAL A 81 -8.43 9.43 -1.97
CA VAL A 81 -7.30 8.91 -1.18
C VAL A 81 -6.77 9.97 -0.23
N PHE A 82 -6.17 9.52 0.87
CA PHE A 82 -5.42 10.42 1.73
C PHE A 82 -4.23 11.03 0.99
N ALA A 83 -3.92 12.29 1.30
CA ALA A 83 -2.92 13.10 0.60
C ALA A 83 -1.51 12.48 0.58
N LEU A 84 -1.16 11.64 1.56
CA LEU A 84 0.17 11.06 1.73
C LEU A 84 0.10 9.54 1.86
N GLY A 85 1.09 8.85 1.28
CA GLY A 85 1.19 7.38 1.31
C GLY A 85 0.58 6.73 0.07
N ARG A 86 -0.65 6.21 0.18
CA ARG A 86 -1.27 5.41 -0.90
C ARG A 86 -1.47 6.19 -2.20
N ALA A 87 -1.67 7.50 -2.13
CA ALA A 87 -1.74 8.38 -3.29
C ALA A 87 -0.51 8.22 -4.22
N GLN A 88 0.70 8.14 -3.65
CA GLN A 88 1.94 8.03 -4.41
C GLN A 88 2.03 6.70 -5.19
N GLU A 89 1.62 5.58 -4.57
CA GLU A 89 1.58 4.27 -5.24
C GLU A 89 0.61 4.28 -6.44
N LEU A 90 -0.54 4.94 -6.28
CA LEU A 90 -1.53 5.05 -7.35
C LEU A 90 -1.03 5.94 -8.49
N CYS A 91 -0.38 7.06 -8.20
CA CYS A 91 0.20 7.92 -9.24
C CYS A 91 1.22 7.14 -10.09
N ILE A 92 2.16 6.42 -9.47
CA ILE A 92 3.16 5.61 -10.18
C ILE A 92 2.49 4.50 -11.01
N LEU A 93 1.47 3.84 -10.45
CA LEU A 93 0.72 2.78 -11.14
C LEU A 93 -0.01 3.32 -12.38
N LEU A 94 -0.67 4.47 -12.25
CA LEU A 94 -1.41 5.11 -13.34
C LEU A 94 -0.47 5.63 -14.42
N GLU A 95 0.61 6.32 -14.04
CA GLU A 95 1.64 6.81 -14.97
C GLU A 95 2.22 5.68 -15.83
N THR A 96 2.68 4.60 -15.17
CA THR A 96 3.21 3.41 -15.87
C THR A 96 2.18 2.80 -16.82
N TYR A 97 0.90 2.79 -16.45
CA TYR A 97 -0.16 2.23 -17.29
C TYR A 97 -0.52 3.15 -18.47
N TRP A 98 -0.55 4.46 -18.24
CA TRP A 98 -0.83 5.48 -19.25
C TRP A 98 0.21 5.46 -20.36
N GLU A 99 1.50 5.38 -20.01
CA GLU A 99 2.59 5.27 -20.97
C GLU A 99 2.48 4.00 -21.80
N ARG A 100 2.23 2.84 -21.15
CA ARG A 100 2.13 1.54 -21.83
C ARG A 100 0.95 1.45 -22.80
N MET A 101 -0.18 2.05 -22.45
CA MET A 101 -1.40 2.01 -23.26
C MET A 101 -1.56 3.23 -24.17
N ASN A 102 -0.61 4.19 -24.11
CA ASN A 102 -0.64 5.45 -24.85
C ASN A 102 -1.97 6.22 -24.67
N LEU A 103 -2.47 6.28 -23.43
CA LEU A 103 -3.73 6.95 -23.11
C LEU A 103 -3.54 8.47 -23.10
N LYS A 104 -4.48 9.18 -23.73
CA LYS A 104 -4.46 10.66 -23.82
C LYS A 104 -5.36 11.35 -22.80
N ALA A 105 -6.17 10.59 -22.06
CA ALA A 105 -7.06 11.14 -21.05
C ALA A 105 -6.22 11.82 -19.94
N PRO A 106 -6.53 13.06 -19.54
CA PRO A 106 -5.76 13.75 -18.52
C PRO A 106 -5.96 13.11 -17.13
N VAL A 107 -4.88 13.04 -16.36
CA VAL A 107 -4.90 12.64 -14.95
C VAL A 107 -4.62 13.88 -14.11
N TYR A 108 -5.51 14.18 -13.17
CA TYR A 108 -5.38 15.32 -12.26
C TYR A 108 -5.11 14.83 -10.84
N PHE A 109 -4.24 15.54 -10.13
CA PHE A 109 -3.95 15.33 -8.72
C PHE A 109 -4.24 16.64 -7.98
N ALA A 110 -5.08 16.58 -6.95
CA ALA A 110 -5.52 17.72 -6.15
C ALA A 110 -5.46 17.37 -4.66
#